data_AF-A0A3S5B8V9-F1
#
_entry.id   AF-A0A3S5B8V9-F1
#
_cell.length_a   1.000
_cell.length_b   1.000
_cell.length_c   1.000
_cell.angle_alpha   90.00
_cell.angle_beta   90.00
_cell.angle_gamma   90.00
#
_symmetry.space_group_name_H-M   'P 1'
#
loop_
_entity.id
_entity.type
_entity.pdbx_description
1 polymer ?
#
loop_
_entity_poly.entity_id
_entity_poly.type
_entity_poly.pdbx_seq_one_letter_code
_entity_poly.pdbx_strand_id
1 'polypeptide(L)'
;MFEIIELLLNFGVDINVPTLAGETVFDICEDGEMHHRLLALKVEMERRQLQEQQLQAAQNRASNRQQRPLVRRRSSNNPRRQEN
;
A
#
# COMPACT_ATOMS: atom_id res chain seq x y z
N MET A 1 25.89 -17.03 -5.01
CA MET A 1 25.01 -16.47 -6.06
C MET A 1 23.81 -15.72 -5.46
N PHE A 2 23.34 -16.10 -4.26
CA PHE A 2 22.16 -15.52 -3.59
C PHE A 2 22.21 -14.01 -3.33
N GLU A 3 23.38 -13.52 -2.90
CA GLU A 3 23.55 -12.14 -2.41
C GLU A 3 23.22 -11.08 -3.46
N ILE A 4 23.44 -11.37 -4.74
CA ILE A 4 23.16 -10.44 -5.84
C ILE A 4 21.65 -10.26 -6.00
N ILE A 5 20.86 -11.34 -5.87
CA ILE A 5 19.40 -11.26 -5.97
C ILE A 5 18.82 -10.47 -4.79
N GLU A 6 19.30 -10.72 -3.58
CA GLU A 6 18.85 -9.97 -2.39
C GLU A 6 19.22 -8.49 -2.48
N LEU A 7 20.42 -8.18 -3.00
CA LEU A 7 20.84 -6.80 -3.23
C LEU A 7 19.92 -6.11 -4.25
N LEU A 8 19.66 -6.74 -5.40
CA LEU A 8 18.78 -6.20 -6.43
C LEU A 8 17.35 -5.97 -5.91
N LEU A 9 16.84 -6.91 -5.11
CA LEU A 9 15.54 -6.79 -4.46
C LEU A 9 15.47 -5.61 -3.48
N ASN A 10 16.54 -5.39 -2.70
CA ASN A 10 16.63 -4.24 -1.81
C ASN A 10 16.65 -2.90 -2.55
N PHE A 11 17.10 -2.87 -3.81
CA PHE A 11 17.03 -1.68 -4.66
C PHE A 11 15.65 -1.43 -5.29
N GLY A 12 14.65 -2.27 -4.99
CA GLY A 12 13.28 -2.13 -5.47
C GLY A 12 13.06 -2.74 -6.85
N VAL A 13 13.88 -3.71 -7.27
CA VAL A 13 13.64 -4.48 -8.48
C VAL A 13 12.34 -5.26 -8.35
N ASP A 14 11.46 -5.12 -9.33
CA ASP A 14 10.22 -5.90 -9.41
C ASP A 14 10.50 -7.25 -10.06
N ILE A 15 10.48 -8.30 -9.24
CA ILE A 15 10.69 -9.69 -9.65
C ILE A 15 9.51 -10.30 -10.41
N ASN A 16 8.37 -9.61 -10.50
CA ASN A 16 7.24 -10.06 -11.30
C ASN A 16 7.32 -9.60 -12.76
N VAL A 17 8.33 -8.81 -13.12
CA VAL A 17 8.51 -8.33 -14.49
C VAL A 17 9.01 -9.48 -15.36
N PRO A 18 8.27 -9.87 -16.42
CA PRO A 18 8.75 -10.86 -17.37
C PRO A 18 9.88 -10.29 -18.22
N THR A 19 10.80 -11.15 -18.62
CA THR A 19 11.84 -10.84 -19.61
C THR A 19 11.24 -10.66 -21.01
N LEU A 20 12.05 -10.27 -22.01
CA LEU A 20 11.58 -10.18 -23.41
C LEU A 20 11.04 -11.51 -23.95
N ALA A 21 11.48 -12.63 -23.38
CA ALA A 21 10.98 -13.96 -23.72
C ALA A 21 9.65 -14.30 -23.04
N GLY A 22 9.14 -13.43 -22.16
CA GLY A 22 7.93 -13.66 -21.38
C GLY A 22 8.16 -14.46 -20.08
N GLU A 23 9.39 -14.89 -19.82
CA GLU A 23 9.74 -15.69 -18.65
C GLU A 23 10.07 -14.79 -17.46
N THR A 24 9.56 -15.13 -16.28
CA THR A 24 9.90 -14.43 -15.04
C THR A 24 11.14 -15.04 -14.39
N VAL A 25 11.72 -14.35 -13.40
CA VAL A 25 12.85 -14.90 -12.63
C VAL A 25 12.49 -16.23 -11.95
N PHE A 26 11.22 -16.48 -11.68
CA PHE A 26 10.74 -17.75 -11.12
C PHE A 26 10.78 -18.89 -12.13
N ASP A 27 10.54 -18.59 -13.41
CA ASP A 27 10.54 -19.57 -14.50
C ASP A 27 11.96 -19.95 -14.94
N ILE A 28 12.90 -19.01 -14.85
CA ILE A 28 14.31 -19.20 -15.27
C ILE A 28 15.16 -19.82 -14.14
N CYS A 29 14.68 -19.79 -12.90
CA CYS A 29 15.45 -20.29 -11.76
C CYS A 29 15.44 -21.82 -11.68
N GLU A 30 16.54 -22.46 -12.06
CA GLU A 30 16.71 -23.92 -12.02
C GLU A 30 17.06 -24.47 -10.62
N ASP A 31 17.40 -23.60 -9.68
CA ASP A 31 17.76 -23.97 -8.30
C ASP A 31 16.53 -23.96 -7.39
N GLY A 32 16.17 -25.13 -6.86
CA GLY A 32 15.00 -25.30 -5.99
C GLY A 32 15.08 -24.57 -4.65
N GLU A 33 16.27 -24.41 -4.07
CA GLU A 33 16.47 -23.63 -2.84
C GLU A 33 16.28 -22.14 -3.13
N MET A 34 16.79 -21.70 -4.28
CA MET A 34 16.66 -20.33 -4.75
C MET A 34 15.23 -19.96 -5.10
N HIS A 35 14.50 -20.85 -5.76
CA HIS A 35 13.09 -20.68 -6.02
C HIS A 35 12.28 -20.53 -4.72
N HIS A 36 12.56 -21.37 -3.72
CA HIS A 36 11.89 -21.29 -2.41
C HIS A 36 12.09 -19.93 -1.73
N ARG A 37 13.32 -19.42 -1.78
CA ARG A 37 13.67 -18.16 -1.14
C ARG A 37 13.15 -16.95 -1.94
N LEU A 38 13.12 -16.99 -3.27
CA LEU A 38 12.44 -16.00 -4.11
C LEU A 38 10.94 -15.90 -3.79
N LEU A 39 10.27 -17.03 -3.60
CA LEU A 39 8.86 -17.06 -3.18
C LEU A 39 8.66 -16.43 -1.79
N ALA A 40 9.54 -16.73 -0.83
CA ALA A 40 9.48 -16.11 0.50
C ALA A 40 9.63 -14.59 0.43
N LEU A 41 10.56 -14.10 -0.39
CA LEU A 41 10.79 -12.67 -0.60
C LEU A 41 9.58 -11.99 -1.29
N LYS A 42 8.94 -12.65 -2.25
CA LYS A 42 7.70 -12.16 -2.88
C LYS A 42 6.61 -11.90 -1.84
N VAL A 43 6.36 -12.86 -0.95
CA VAL A 43 5.34 -12.72 0.11
C VAL A 43 5.68 -11.56 1.05
N GLU A 44 6.96 -11.39 1.40
CA GLU A 44 7.37 -10.29 2.26
C GLU A 44 7.19 -8.92 1.59
N MET A 45 7.50 -8.82 0.29
CA MET A 45 7.28 -7.61 -0.51
C MET A 45 5.80 -7.25 -0.61
N GLU A 46 4.92 -8.21 -0.92
CA GLU A 46 3.48 -8.00 -0.98
C GLU A 46 2.94 -7.50 0.37
N ARG A 47 3.43 -8.07 1.48
CA ARG A 47 3.08 -7.62 2.83
C ARG A 47 3.53 -6.18 3.09
N ARG A 48 4.75 -5.81 2.68
CA ARG A 48 5.28 -4.44 2.82
C ARG A 48 4.47 -3.44 1.99
N GLN A 49 4.18 -3.76 0.72
CA GLN A 49 3.37 -2.92 -0.14
C GLN A 49 1.96 -2.71 0.42
N LEU A 50 1.32 -3.76 0.93
CA LEU A 50 0.00 -3.65 1.55
C LEU A 50 0.04 -2.77 2.80
N GLN A 51 1.09 -2.88 3.60
CA GLN A 51 1.29 -2.05 4.79
C GLN A 51 1.50 -0.57 4.41
N GLU A 52 2.31 -0.29 3.40
CA GLU A 52 2.53 1.07 2.88
C GLU A 52 1.25 1.69 2.31
N GLN A 53 0.47 0.93 1.53
CA GLN A 53 -0.83 1.38 1.04
C GLN A 53 -1.81 1.68 2.18
N GLN A 54 -1.85 0.85 3.21
CA GLN A 54 -2.68 1.11 4.40
C GLN A 54 -2.25 2.38 5.14
N LEU A 55 -0.94 2.58 5.31
CA LEU A 55 -0.39 3.79 5.95
C LEU A 55 -0.72 5.05 5.14
N GLN A 56 -0.55 5.02 3.82
CA GLN A 56 -0.93 6.12 2.93
C GLN A 56 -2.44 6.40 2.99
N ALA A 57 -3.28 5.36 2.97
CA ALA A 57 -4.72 5.51 3.09
C ALA A 57 -5.15 6.12 4.44
N ALA A 58 -4.49 5.73 5.54
CA ALA A 58 -4.73 6.30 6.86
C ALA A 58 -4.32 7.78 6.93
N GLN A 59 -3.17 8.15 6.37
CA GLN A 59 -2.73 9.54 6.26
C GLN A 59 -3.71 10.38 5.43
N ASN A 60 -4.14 9.90 4.26
CA ASN A 60 -5.12 10.58 3.42
C ASN A 60 -6.47 10.79 4.13
N ARG A 61 -6.95 9.82 4.91
CA ARG A 61 -8.16 9.96 5.74
C ARG A 61 -7.99 11.00 6.85
N ALA A 62 -6.84 11.03 7.52
CA ALA A 62 -6.55 12.01 8.56
C ALA A 62 -6.53 13.44 8.00
N SER A 63 -5.88 13.65 6.84
CA SER A 63 -5.84 14.93 6.14
C SER A 63 -7.24 15.40 5.70
N ASN A 64 -8.06 14.50 5.16
CA ASN A 64 -9.44 14.82 4.76
C ASN A 64 -10.35 15.14 5.98
N ARG A 65 -10.10 14.54 7.14
CA ARG A 65 -10.83 14.86 8.38
C ARG A 65 -10.60 16.28 8.86
N GLN A 66 -9.40 16.85 8.64
CA GLN A 66 -9.10 18.24 8.99
C GLN A 66 -9.64 19.27 8.00
N GLN A 67 -9.89 18.86 6.75
CA GLN A 67 -10.44 19.72 5.68
C GLN A 67 -11.97 19.77 5.67
N ARG A 68 -12.66 19.01 6.53
CA ARG A 68 -14.12 19.10 6.64
C ARG A 68 -14.49 20.47 7.23
N PRO A 69 -15.19 21.36 6.48
CA PRO A 69 -15.69 22.59 7.06
C PRO A 69 -16.64 22.22 8.21
N LEU A 70 -16.43 22.83 9.37
CA LEU A 70 -17.37 22.78 10.49
C LEU A 70 -18.69 23.33 9.97
N VAL A 71 -19.59 22.45 9.52
CA VAL A 71 -20.95 22.84 9.17
C VAL A 71 -21.56 23.37 10.46
N ARG A 72 -21.60 24.70 10.57
CA ARG A 72 -22.21 25.42 11.69
C ARG A 72 -23.67 25.00 11.70
N ARG A 73 -24.01 24.00 12.53
CA ARG A 73 -25.40 23.69 12.89
C ARG A 73 -25.97 25.00 13.42
N ARG A 74 -26.75 25.69 12.59
CA ARG A 74 -27.61 26.77 13.09
C ARG A 74 -28.60 26.07 14.00
N SER A 75 -28.33 26.10 15.30
CA SER A 75 -29.35 25.82 16.29
C SER A 75 -30.44 26.85 16.03
N SER A 76 -31.56 26.41 15.45
CA SER A 76 -32.78 27.19 15.41
C SER A 76 -33.32 27.26 16.83
N ASN A 77 -32.64 28.02 17.69
CA ASN A 77 -33.30 28.59 18.86
C ASN A 77 -34.27 29.61 18.28
N ASN A 78 -35.53 29.20 18.17
CA ASN A 78 -36.64 30.07 17.86
C ASN A 78 -37.29 30.47 19.19
N PRO A 79 -36.83 31.52 19.89
CA PRO A 79 -37.64 32.12 20.93
C PRO A 79 -38.62 33.08 20.26
N ARG A 80 -39.83 33.15 20.80
CA ARG A 80 -40.86 34.17 20.57
C ARG A 80 -41.79 33.90 19.39
N ARG A 81 -42.96 33.38 19.74
CA ARG A 81 -44.26 34.02 19.47
C ARG A 81 -45.26 33.58 20.53
N GLN A 82 -45.19 34.24 21.70
CA GLN A 82 -46.40 34.57 22.44
C GLN A 82 -46.90 35.85 21.78
N GLU A 83 -48.13 35.87 21.26
CA GLU A 83 -48.94 37.08 21.18
C GLU A 83 -50.40 36.70 20.94
N ASN A 84 -51.22 37.06 21.94
CA ASN A 84 -52.67 37.27 22.03
C ASN A 84 -53.62 36.24 21.40
#